data_AF-B5AWV0-F1
#
_entry.id   AF-B5AWV0-F1
#
_cell.length_a   1.000
_cell.length_b   1.000
_cell.length_c   1.000
_cell.angle_alpha   90.00
_cell.angle_beta   90.00
_cell.angle_gamma   90.00
#
_symmetry.space_group_name_H-M   'P 1'
#
loop_
_entity.id
_entity.type
_entity.pdbx_description
1 polymer ?
#
loop_
_entity_poly.entity_id
_entity_poly.type
_entity_poly.pdbx_seq_one_letter_code
_entity_poly.pdbx_strand_id
1 'polypeptide(L)' 'MPNFTVDQVRNIMDKTDNIRSMSVIAHVDHGKSTLTDSLICKAGIISAKQAGDARFTDTRAD' A
#
# COMPACT_ATOMS: atom_id res chain seq x y z
N MET A 1 12.38 -4.08 -0.92
CA MET A 1 12.41 -2.96 -1.89
C MET A 1 11.30 -3.20 -2.90
N PRO A 2 10.58 -2.15 -3.32
CA PRO A 2 9.58 -2.28 -4.37
C PRO A 2 10.20 -2.85 -5.65
N ASN A 3 9.44 -3.65 -6.38
CA ASN A 3 9.88 -4.36 -7.60
C ASN A 3 10.09 -3.45 -8.83
N PHE A 4 10.14 -2.12 -8.65
CA PHE A 4 10.14 -1.14 -9.74
C PHE A 4 11.25 -0.12 -9.57
N THR A 5 11.86 0.31 -10.67
CA THR A 5 12.79 1.44 -10.71
C THR A 5 12.04 2.77 -10.78
N VAL A 6 12.71 3.87 -10.41
CA VAL A 6 12.15 5.22 -10.50
C VAL A 6 11.72 5.55 -11.94
N ASP A 7 12.51 5.16 -12.94
CA ASP A 7 12.21 5.41 -14.36
C ASP A 7 10.95 4.67 -14.81
N GLN A 8 10.75 3.43 -14.34
CA GLN A 8 9.53 2.67 -14.62
C GLN A 8 8.30 3.36 -14.01
N VAL A 9 8.42 3.87 -12.78
CA VAL A 9 7.35 4.64 -12.13
C VAL A 9 7.04 5.92 -12.91
N ARG A 10 8.06 6.65 -13.37
CA ARG A 10 7.84 7.87 -14.16
C ARG A 10 7.09 7.59 -15.46
N ASN A 11 7.46 6.52 -16.17
CA ASN A 11 6.81 6.14 -17.44
C ASN A 11 5.33 5.76 -17.28
N ILE A 12 4.93 5.18 -16.14
CA ILE A 12 3.51 4.84 -15.90
C ILE A 12 2.68 6.04 -15.47
N MET A 13 3.28 7.09 -14.91
CA MET A 13 2.57 8.29 -14.47
C MET A 13 1.89 9.05 -15.62
N ASP A 14 2.41 8.94 -16.84
CA ASP A 14 1.83 9.61 -18.01
C ASP A 14 0.56 8.90 -18.53
N LYS A 15 0.28 7.66 -18.08
CA LYS A 15 -0.93 6.89 -18.46
C LYS A 15 -2.10 7.18 -17.50
N THR A 16 -2.58 8.42 -17.51
CA THR A 16 -3.56 8.93 -16.54
C THR A 16 -4.87 8.13 -16.47
N ASP A 17 -5.34 7.56 -17.58
CA ASP A 17 -6.56 6.73 -17.63
C ASP A 17 -6.49 5.47 -16.75
N ASN A 18 -5.28 5.02 -16.40
CA ASN A 18 -5.03 3.86 -15.55
C ASN A 18 -4.87 4.21 -14.06
N ILE A 19 -4.82 5.51 -13.71
CA ILE A 19 -4.64 5.95 -12.33
C ILE A 19 -5.98 5.85 -11.59
N ARG A 20 -5.96 5.26 -10.39
CA ARG A 20 -7.12 5.14 -9.50
C ARG A 20 -6.75 5.68 -8.12
N SER A 21 -7.05 6.96 -7.89
CA SER A 21 -6.92 7.56 -6.57
C SER A 21 -8.10 7.10 -5.70
N MET A 22 -7.81 6.43 -4.59
CA MET A 22 -8.83 5.83 -3.72
C MET A 22 -8.42 5.91 -2.26
N SER A 23 -9.42 5.87 -1.37
CA SER A 23 -9.26 5.83 0.08
C SER A 23 -9.98 4.63 0.68
N VAL A 24 -9.45 4.08 1.75
CA VAL A 24 -10.11 3.02 2.53
C VAL A 24 -10.71 3.62 3.80
N ILE A 25 -12.02 3.44 3.98
CA ILE A 25 -12.76 3.91 5.16
C ILE A 25 -13.34 2.68 5.86
N ALA A 26 -13.12 2.57 7.17
CA ALA A 26 -13.71 1.54 7.99
C ALA A 26 -13.89 2.06 9.42
N HIS A 27 -14.73 1.38 10.20
CA HIS A 27 -14.81 1.58 11.64
C HIS A 27 -13.52 1.13 12.33
N VAL A 28 -13.29 1.60 13.56
CA VAL A 28 -12.15 1.16 14.38
C VAL A 28 -12.25 -0.36 14.58
N ASP A 29 -11.11 -1.04 14.56
CA ASP A 29 -10.97 -2.50 14.69
C ASP A 29 -11.64 -3.36 13.59
N HIS A 30 -12.09 -2.76 12.49
CA HIS A 30 -12.67 -3.50 11.34
C HIS A 30 -11.62 -3.93 10.30
N GLY A 31 -10.36 -4.10 10.71
CA GLY A 31 -9.33 -4.66 9.83
C GLY A 31 -8.89 -3.75 8.68
N LYS A 32 -9.08 -2.43 8.79
CA LYS A 32 -8.58 -1.45 7.79
C LYS A 32 -7.09 -1.64 7.52
N SER A 33 -6.29 -1.64 8.58
CA SER A 33 -4.83 -1.78 8.51
C SER A 33 -4.43 -3.15 7.95
N THR A 34 -5.12 -4.21 8.35
CA THR A 34 -4.93 -5.58 7.83
C THR A 34 -5.17 -5.67 6.32
N LEU A 35 -6.26 -5.06 5.83
CA LEU A 35 -6.58 -5.03 4.41
C LEU A 35 -5.55 -4.24 3.61
N THR A 36 -5.19 -3.04 4.08
CA THR A 36 -4.21 -2.19 3.37
C THR A 36 -2.83 -2.81 3.35
N ASP A 37 -2.38 -3.44 4.44
CA ASP A 37 -1.08 -4.11 4.49
C ASP A 37 -1.03 -5.31 3.53
N SER A 38 -2.14 -6.05 3.41
CA SER A 38 -2.26 -7.15 2.44
C SER A 38 -2.13 -6.66 0.98
N LEU A 39 -2.73 -5.50 0.66
CA LEU A 39 -2.63 -4.89 -0.67
C LEU A 39 -1.21 -4.40 -0.98
N ILE A 40 -0.56 -3.73 -0.02
CA ILE A 40 0.82 -3.24 -0.18
C ILE A 40 1.80 -4.42 -0.32
N CYS A 41 1.56 -5.52 0.41
CA CYS A 41 2.31 -6.76 0.27
C CYS A 41 2.14 -7.37 -1.13
N LYS A 42 0.89 -7.45 -1.62
CA LYS A 42 0.60 -7.99 -2.95
C LYS A 42 1.20 -7.15 -4.07
N ALA A 43 1.27 -5.83 -3.89
CA ALA A 43 1.93 -4.90 -4.81
C ALA A 43 3.47 -5.07 -4.84
N GLY A 44 4.03 -5.90 -3.96
CA GLY A 44 5.48 -6.13 -3.87
C GLY A 44 6.25 -4.94 -3.31
N ILE A 45 5.56 -4.01 -2.63
CA ILE A 45 6.18 -2.82 -2.03
C ILE A 45 6.81 -3.19 -0.68
N ILE A 46 6.14 -4.07 0.09
CA ILE A 46 6.63 -4.63 1.36
C ILE A 46 6.82 -6.14 1.27
N SER A 47 7.71 -6.70 2.09
CA SER A 47 7.87 -8.15 2.21
C SER A 47 6.68 -8.77 2.95
N ALA A 48 6.28 -9.99 2.57
CA ALA A 48 5.20 -10.72 3.24
C ALA A 48 5.45 -10.93 4.74
N LYS A 49 6.72 -10.94 5.16
CA LYS A 49 7.12 -11.05 6.57
C LYS A 49 6.83 -9.78 7.38
N GLN A 50 6.66 -8.62 6.73
CA GLN A 50 6.34 -7.34 7.39
C GLN A 50 4.85 -6.97 7.24
N ALA A 51 4.10 -7.68 6.41
CA ALA A 51 2.69 -7.45 6.22
C ALA A 51 1.92 -7.91 7.47
N GLY A 52 1.23 -6.98 8.14
CA GLY A 52 0.46 -7.25 9.37
C GLY A 52 1.14 -6.81 10.67
N ASP A 53 2.44 -7.04 10.84
CA ASP A 53 3.18 -6.64 12.05
C ASP A 53 3.60 -5.16 12.03
N ALA A 54 3.98 -4.65 10.86
CA ALA A 54 4.53 -3.31 10.74
C ALA A 54 3.46 -2.21 10.79
N ARG A 55 2.16 -2.57 10.67
CA ARG A 55 1.00 -1.66 10.59
C ARG A 55 1.36 -0.38 9.82
N PHE A 56 1.85 -0.52 8.60
CA PHE A 56 2.55 0.57 7.88
C PHE A 56 1.65 1.79 7.64
N THR A 57 0.34 1.57 7.64
CA THR A 57 -0.69 2.61 7.47
C THR A 57 -1.17 3.21 8.80
N ASP A 58 -0.77 2.64 9.93
CA ASP A 58 -1.07 3.09 11.28
C ASP A 58 0.17 3.76 11.87
N THR A 59 0.27 5.08 11.69
CA THR A 59 1.40 5.88 12.18
C THR A 59 1.19 6.42 13.59
N ARG A 60 0.16 5.92 14.29
CA ARG A 60 -0.17 6.32 15.65
C ARG A 60 0.77 5.63 16.65
N ALA A 61 1.21 6.41 17.64
CA ALA A 61 2.18 5.99 18.65
C ALA A 61 1.52 5.49 19.95
N ASP A 62 0.18 5.58 20.04
CA ASP A 62 -0.64 5.09 21.14
C ASP A 62 -0.99 3.60 21.03
#